data_AF-A0A7X8XVJ3-F1
#
_entry.id   AF-A0A7X8XVJ3-F1
#
_cell.length_a   1.000
_cell.length_b   1.000
_cell.length_c   1.000
_cell.angle_alpha   90.00
_cell.angle_beta   90.00
_cell.angle_gamma   90.00
#
_symmetry.space_group_name_H-M   'P 1'
#
loop_
_entity.id
_entity.type
_entity.pdbx_description
1 polymer ?
#
loop_
_entity_poly.entity_id
_entity_poly.type
_entity_poly.pdbx_seq_one_letter_code
_entity_poly.pdbx_strand_id
1 'polypeptide(L)'
;MNKVIKNIIAILIIILSFKSNGFSNTIGHISGKLILDDTWDRKVYVSYLKTFEKENAVSNDIIITSATIDSLGNFKIDLDKIPTQWSFFRLHIVKKGVSPNSLVIGSMDENFLLLIAKRDSEIKVFNKGGRPIFGEISIEGADYMKTFDYIKKLSNYPNSIDYDQSIIEKEFIKEVVSEKLKVIADSCKHPLVSLYAIYQTDFQKDYFVNPIFYEDYLSKWENENSSYFNSFRQKFPNNEYGYTTIGSKKHLIFLVSAVCFLLVGGLIYSKCKNHNIKQLSIQERKIFDLLRNGLSNKEISAECNIELTTVKSHISSIYSKLKIKSRKEAMDFKV
;
A
#
# COMPACT_ATOMS: atom_id res chain seq x y z
N MET A 1 9.15 -7.37 -37.50
CA MET A 1 9.28 -6.96 -36.08
C MET A 1 10.45 -7.73 -35.47
N ASN A 2 11.47 -7.03 -34.95
CA ASN A 2 12.75 -7.64 -34.58
C ASN A 2 12.58 -8.65 -33.43
N LYS A 3 13.27 -9.80 -33.46
CA LYS A 3 13.11 -10.92 -32.50
C LYS A 3 13.28 -10.48 -31.05
N VAL A 4 14.13 -9.47 -30.85
CA VAL A 4 14.38 -8.80 -29.57
C VAL A 4 13.15 -8.07 -29.02
N ILE A 5 12.38 -7.38 -29.88
CA ILE A 5 11.17 -6.64 -29.47
C ILE A 5 10.08 -7.61 -29.00
N LYS A 6 9.94 -8.76 -29.68
CA LYS A 6 8.96 -9.79 -29.29
C LYS A 6 9.30 -10.41 -27.93
N ASN A 7 10.59 -10.62 -27.64
CA ASN A 7 11.04 -11.15 -26.35
C ASN A 7 10.88 -10.15 -25.21
N ILE A 8 11.14 -8.85 -25.45
CA ILE A 8 10.93 -7.80 -24.44
C ILE A 8 9.44 -7.69 -24.07
N ILE A 9 8.54 -7.73 -25.05
CA ILE A 9 7.09 -7.69 -24.81
C ILE A 9 6.64 -8.92 -24.01
N ALA A 10 7.15 -10.12 -24.35
CA ALA A 10 6.82 -11.34 -23.62
C ALA A 10 7.27 -11.29 -22.15
N ILE A 11 8.47 -10.77 -21.87
CA ILE A 11 8.99 -10.59 -20.51
C ILE A 11 8.15 -9.56 -19.73
N LEU A 12 7.75 -8.46 -20.37
CA LEU A 12 6.89 -7.45 -19.75
C LEU A 12 5.51 -8.02 -19.38
N ILE A 13 4.92 -8.84 -20.26
CA ILE A 13 3.64 -9.52 -20.00
C ILE A 13 3.79 -10.48 -18.82
N ILE A 14 4.87 -11.27 -18.76
CA ILE A 14 5.12 -12.19 -17.64
C ILE A 14 5.28 -11.44 -16.32
N ILE A 15 5.99 -10.32 -16.30
CA ILE A 15 6.16 -9.49 -15.08
C ILE A 15 4.83 -8.84 -14.66
N LEU A 16 3.96 -8.48 -15.62
CA LEU A 16 2.61 -7.98 -15.36
C LEU A 16 1.67 -9.08 -14.82
N SER A 17 1.89 -10.34 -15.19
CA SER A 17 1.08 -11.48 -14.74
C SER A 17 1.35 -11.91 -13.29
N PHE A 18 2.46 -11.50 -12.67
CA PHE A 18 2.85 -11.94 -11.32
C PHE A 18 2.28 -11.10 -10.16
N LYS A 19 1.30 -10.23 -10.41
CA LYS A 19 0.57 -9.51 -9.35
C LYS A 19 -0.89 -9.94 -9.24
N SER A 20 -1.12 -11.23 -9.06
CA SER A 20 -2.33 -11.70 -8.38
C SER A 20 -1.93 -12.16 -6.99
N ASN A 21 -1.91 -11.23 -6.02
CA ASN A 21 -2.11 -11.64 -4.63
C ASN A 21 -3.50 -12.29 -4.61
N GLY A 22 -3.55 -13.62 -4.62
CA GLY A 22 -4.79 -14.34 -4.45
C GLY A 22 -5.39 -13.92 -3.12
N PHE A 23 -6.41 -13.06 -3.16
CA PHE A 23 -7.25 -12.82 -2.00
C PHE A 23 -7.98 -14.13 -1.74
N SER A 24 -7.50 -14.88 -0.75
CA SER A 24 -8.25 -15.99 -0.19
C SER A 24 -9.59 -15.44 0.29
N ASN A 25 -10.68 -15.84 -0.36
CA ASN A 25 -12.04 -15.45 -0.01
C ASN A 25 -12.57 -16.25 1.20
N THR A 26 -11.66 -16.78 2.02
CA THR A 26 -11.96 -17.55 3.22
C THR A 26 -12.63 -16.64 4.24
N ILE A 27 -13.88 -16.92 4.54
CA ILE A 27 -14.64 -16.24 5.59
C ILE A 27 -14.37 -16.98 6.89
N GLY A 28 -13.76 -16.27 7.84
CA GLY A 28 -13.52 -16.76 9.19
C GLY A 28 -14.75 -16.62 10.08
N HIS A 29 -14.59 -16.99 11.35
CA HIS A 29 -15.66 -16.93 12.34
C HIS A 29 -15.09 -16.67 13.74
N ILE A 30 -15.88 -16.00 14.58
CA ILE A 30 -15.67 -15.94 16.03
C ILE A 30 -16.69 -16.87 16.66
N SER A 31 -16.24 -17.84 17.43
CA SER A 31 -17.11 -18.80 18.10
C SER A 31 -16.68 -19.03 19.54
N GLY A 32 -17.41 -19.86 20.27
CA GLY A 32 -16.99 -20.32 21.58
C GLY A 32 -18.15 -20.53 22.51
N LYS A 33 -17.88 -20.48 23.82
CA LYS A 33 -18.85 -20.80 24.87
C LYS A 33 -18.81 -19.76 25.98
N LEU A 34 -19.96 -19.17 26.26
CA LEU A 34 -20.18 -18.26 27.39
C LEU A 34 -21.12 -18.91 28.40
N ILE A 35 -20.62 -19.11 29.61
CA ILE A 35 -21.38 -19.48 30.80
C ILE A 35 -22.07 -18.21 31.31
N LEU A 36 -23.39 -18.19 31.20
CA LEU A 36 -24.27 -17.06 31.54
C LEU A 36 -25.32 -17.50 32.56
N ASP A 37 -25.63 -16.64 33.52
CA ASP A 37 -26.82 -16.79 34.36
C ASP A 37 -28.08 -16.28 33.65
N ASP A 38 -29.25 -16.49 34.25
CA ASP A 38 -30.54 -16.14 33.64
C ASP A 38 -30.83 -14.63 33.58
N THR A 39 -29.97 -13.77 34.14
CA THR A 39 -30.14 -12.32 34.05
C THR A 39 -29.70 -11.76 32.69
N TRP A 40 -28.83 -12.49 31.99
CA TRP A 40 -28.28 -12.08 30.70
C TRP A 40 -29.17 -12.46 29.53
N ASP A 41 -29.24 -11.57 28.54
CA ASP A 41 -29.79 -11.89 27.24
C ASP A 41 -28.86 -12.86 26.50
N ARG A 42 -29.43 -13.87 25.84
CA ARG A 42 -28.66 -14.91 25.14
C ARG A 42 -28.30 -14.45 23.73
N LYS A 43 -27.67 -13.28 23.64
CA LYS A 43 -27.27 -12.66 22.39
C LYS A 43 -25.96 -11.90 22.57
N VAL A 44 -25.00 -12.22 21.72
CA VAL A 44 -23.73 -11.51 21.63
C VAL A 44 -23.78 -10.54 20.47
N TYR A 45 -23.36 -9.30 20.72
CA TYR A 45 -23.30 -8.22 19.75
C TYR A 45 -21.84 -7.95 19.40
N VAL A 46 -21.59 -7.60 18.13
CA VAL A 46 -20.27 -7.21 17.65
C VAL A 46 -20.32 -5.77 17.18
N SER A 47 -19.52 -4.93 17.83
CA SER A 47 -19.34 -3.54 17.45
C SER A 47 -18.02 -3.34 16.71
N TYR A 48 -18.02 -2.60 15.61
CA TYR A 48 -16.82 -2.20 14.89
C TYR A 48 -16.35 -0.82 15.34
N LEU A 49 -15.14 -0.76 15.89
CA LEU A 49 -14.55 0.46 16.44
C LEU A 49 -13.54 1.02 15.44
N LYS A 50 -13.92 2.09 14.72
CA LYS A 50 -13.08 2.68 13.67
C LYS A 50 -11.76 3.30 14.17
N THR A 51 -11.71 3.67 15.45
CA THR A 51 -10.55 4.28 16.11
C THR A 51 -10.46 3.81 17.57
N PHE A 52 -9.27 3.86 18.19
CA PHE A 52 -9.07 3.37 19.56
C PHE A 52 -9.69 4.29 20.63
N GLU A 53 -9.80 5.59 20.36
CA GLU A 53 -10.42 6.57 21.27
C GLU A 53 -11.92 6.31 21.48
N LYS A 54 -12.53 5.49 20.61
CA LYS A 54 -13.93 5.08 20.68
C LYS A 54 -14.15 3.78 21.45
N GLU A 55 -13.18 3.30 22.22
CA GLU A 55 -13.28 2.07 23.04
C GLU A 55 -14.59 2.02 23.87
N ASN A 56 -14.92 3.15 24.51
CA ASN A 56 -16.10 3.29 25.36
C ASN A 56 -17.30 3.92 24.63
N ALA A 57 -17.23 4.13 23.32
CA ALA A 57 -18.33 4.71 22.56
C ALA A 57 -19.51 3.73 22.44
N VAL A 58 -20.73 4.25 22.53
CA VAL A 58 -21.95 3.45 22.51
C VAL A 58 -22.94 4.06 21.53
N SER A 59 -23.30 3.31 20.49
CA SER A 59 -24.30 3.68 19.48
C SER A 59 -24.81 2.41 18.79
N ASN A 60 -26.01 2.45 18.22
CA ASN A 60 -26.49 1.36 17.35
C ASN A 60 -25.67 1.29 16.05
N ASP A 61 -25.15 2.43 15.56
CA ASP A 61 -24.45 2.51 14.26
C ASP A 61 -23.10 1.79 14.26
N ILE A 62 -22.53 1.53 15.44
CA ILE A 62 -21.28 0.78 15.58
C ILE A 62 -21.52 -0.73 15.65
N ILE A 63 -22.75 -1.19 15.93
CA ILE A 63 -23.09 -2.61 16.01
C ILE A 63 -23.27 -3.14 14.58
N ILE A 64 -22.37 -4.01 14.13
CA ILE A 64 -22.34 -4.51 12.75
C ILE A 64 -23.03 -5.86 12.58
N THR A 65 -23.07 -6.67 13.64
CA THR A 65 -23.72 -7.98 13.63
C THR A 65 -24.00 -8.47 15.06
N SER A 66 -24.75 -9.56 15.16
CA SER A 66 -25.05 -10.24 16.43
C SER A 66 -25.29 -11.72 16.18
N ALA A 67 -25.05 -12.55 17.19
CA ALA A 67 -25.36 -13.98 17.17
C ALA A 67 -26.12 -14.39 18.44
N THR A 68 -27.02 -15.36 18.29
CA THR A 68 -27.70 -15.99 19.43
C THR A 68 -26.75 -16.93 20.15
N ILE A 69 -26.89 -17.00 21.47
CA ILE A 69 -26.20 -17.95 22.33
C ILE A 69 -27.18 -19.08 22.63
N ASP A 70 -26.80 -20.33 22.36
CA ASP A 70 -27.67 -21.48 22.57
C ASP A 70 -27.88 -21.79 24.07
N SER A 71 -28.69 -22.81 24.38
CA SER A 71 -28.96 -23.23 25.76
C SER A 71 -27.72 -23.70 26.51
N LEU A 72 -26.73 -24.24 25.79
CA LEU A 72 -25.44 -24.72 26.31
C LEU A 72 -24.40 -23.60 26.43
N GLY A 73 -24.71 -22.38 25.98
CA GLY A 73 -23.81 -21.23 26.03
C GLY A 73 -22.95 -21.06 24.77
N ASN A 74 -23.14 -21.88 23.73
CA ASN A 74 -22.33 -21.78 22.51
C ASN A 74 -22.85 -20.66 21.60
N PHE A 75 -21.93 -20.02 20.89
CA PHE A 75 -22.25 -19.03 19.88
C PHE A 75 -21.29 -19.13 18.69
N LYS A 76 -21.73 -18.62 17.54
CA LYS A 76 -20.92 -18.48 16.34
C LYS A 76 -21.33 -17.21 15.57
N ILE A 77 -20.34 -16.42 15.20
CA ILE A 77 -20.47 -15.19 14.43
C ILE A 77 -19.62 -15.34 13.17
N ASP A 78 -20.25 -15.24 12.00
CA ASP A 78 -19.53 -15.21 10.72
C ASP A 78 -18.94 -13.81 10.48
N LEU A 79 -17.75 -13.75 9.90
CA LEU A 79 -17.01 -12.50 9.68
C LEU A 79 -17.15 -11.96 8.24
N ASP A 80 -18.20 -12.36 7.53
CA ASP A 80 -18.50 -11.92 6.16
C ASP A 80 -18.63 -10.39 6.05
N LYS A 81 -19.23 -9.76 7.06
CA LYS A 81 -19.43 -8.30 7.18
C LYS A 81 -18.22 -7.54 7.73
N ILE A 82 -17.13 -8.23 8.06
CA ILE A 82 -15.92 -7.64 8.64
C ILE A 82 -14.93 -7.24 7.54
N PRO A 83 -14.14 -6.16 7.73
CA PRO A 83 -13.07 -5.78 6.81
C PRO A 83 -11.99 -6.86 6.63
N THR A 84 -11.35 -6.89 5.46
CA THR A 84 -10.21 -7.79 5.18
C THR A 84 -8.93 -7.36 5.91
N GLN A 85 -8.83 -6.09 6.29
CA GLN A 85 -7.74 -5.55 7.11
C GLN A 85 -7.98 -5.80 8.60
N TRP A 86 -6.90 -5.89 9.37
CA TRP A 86 -6.97 -5.93 10.83
C TRP A 86 -7.81 -4.77 11.36
N SER A 87 -8.74 -5.09 12.24
CA SER A 87 -9.76 -4.18 12.73
C SER A 87 -10.04 -4.44 14.21
N PHE A 88 -10.43 -3.38 14.90
CA PHE A 88 -10.75 -3.39 16.32
C PHE A 88 -12.26 -3.57 16.54
N PHE A 89 -12.61 -4.56 17.34
CA PHE A 89 -13.98 -4.96 17.61
C PHE A 89 -14.26 -5.01 19.11
N ARG A 90 -15.53 -4.86 19.45
CA ARG A 90 -16.04 -5.10 20.79
C ARG A 90 -17.12 -6.17 20.71
N LEU A 91 -16.94 -7.26 21.44
CA LEU A 91 -18.01 -8.21 21.73
C LEU A 91 -18.67 -7.76 23.02
N HIS A 92 -19.99 -7.71 23.05
CA HIS A 92 -20.71 -7.41 24.28
C HIS A 92 -22.03 -8.16 24.36
N ILE A 93 -22.51 -8.31 25.59
CA ILE A 93 -23.81 -8.91 25.93
C ILE A 93 -24.58 -7.94 26.82
N VAL A 94 -25.90 -8.04 26.89
CA VAL A 94 -26.72 -7.15 27.72
C VAL A 94 -27.61 -7.96 28.64
N LYS A 95 -28.09 -7.34 29.73
CA LYS A 95 -29.12 -7.97 30.58
C LYS A 95 -30.48 -7.99 29.86
N LYS A 96 -31.35 -8.91 30.25
CA LYS A 96 -32.71 -9.01 29.71
C LYS A 96 -33.46 -7.69 29.88
N GLY A 97 -34.10 -7.20 28.81
CA GLY A 97 -34.84 -5.94 28.80
C GLY A 97 -33.98 -4.68 28.66
N VAL A 98 -32.64 -4.82 28.58
CA VAL A 98 -31.73 -3.70 28.36
C VAL A 98 -31.46 -3.53 26.87
N SER A 99 -31.35 -2.28 26.42
CA SER A 99 -31.11 -1.96 25.01
C SER A 99 -29.72 -2.46 24.54
N PRO A 100 -29.58 -2.97 23.29
CA PRO A 100 -28.29 -3.44 22.76
C PRO A 100 -27.15 -2.42 22.76
N ASN A 101 -27.47 -1.13 22.74
CA ASN A 101 -26.51 -0.03 22.90
C ASN A 101 -26.24 0.29 24.38
N SER A 102 -26.12 -0.71 25.25
CA SER A 102 -25.79 -0.50 26.65
C SER A 102 -24.46 -1.16 26.98
N LEU A 103 -23.58 -0.39 27.62
CA LEU A 103 -22.25 -0.82 28.01
C LEU A 103 -22.05 -0.55 29.49
N VAL A 104 -21.52 -1.53 30.21
CA VAL A 104 -21.16 -1.46 31.62
C VAL A 104 -19.64 -1.57 31.71
N ILE A 105 -19.01 -0.63 32.40
CA ILE A 105 -17.55 -0.51 32.48
C ILE A 105 -17.13 -0.49 33.94
N GLY A 106 -16.09 -1.26 34.30
CA GLY A 106 -15.42 -1.13 35.61
C GLY A 106 -16.23 -1.63 36.81
N SER A 107 -17.23 -2.49 36.60
CA SER A 107 -18.01 -3.12 37.67
C SER A 107 -18.05 -4.64 37.50
N MET A 108 -18.62 -5.36 38.48
CA MET A 108 -18.84 -6.81 38.41
C MET A 108 -19.79 -7.24 37.28
N ASP A 109 -20.50 -6.28 36.69
CA ASP A 109 -21.38 -6.47 35.54
C ASP A 109 -20.73 -5.98 34.23
N GLU A 110 -19.41 -5.73 34.20
CA GLU A 110 -18.72 -5.40 32.94
C GLU A 110 -19.02 -6.45 31.86
N ASN A 111 -19.52 -5.96 30.74
CA ASN A 111 -20.28 -6.76 29.79
C ASN A 111 -19.67 -6.79 28.40
N PHE A 112 -18.38 -6.49 28.26
CA PHE A 112 -17.70 -6.48 26.97
C PHE A 112 -16.29 -7.05 26.98
N LEU A 113 -15.84 -7.44 25.78
CA LEU A 113 -14.50 -7.87 25.45
C LEU A 113 -14.04 -7.11 24.21
N LEU A 114 -12.83 -6.60 24.23
CA LEU A 114 -12.18 -6.02 23.06
C LEU A 114 -11.39 -7.09 22.31
N LEU A 115 -11.48 -7.09 20.99
CA LEU A 115 -10.81 -8.05 20.12
C LEU A 115 -10.23 -7.34 18.89
N ILE A 116 -9.13 -7.89 18.38
CA ILE A 116 -8.60 -7.54 17.07
C ILE A 116 -8.80 -8.74 16.15
N ALA A 117 -9.40 -8.50 14.99
CA ALA A 117 -9.69 -9.55 14.00
C ALA A 117 -9.71 -8.97 12.58
N LYS A 118 -9.76 -9.86 11.60
CA LYS A 118 -10.01 -9.56 10.17
C LYS A 118 -10.98 -10.61 9.60
N ARG A 119 -11.45 -10.40 8.37
CA ARG A 119 -12.47 -11.25 7.72
C ARG A 119 -12.17 -12.75 7.75
N ASP A 120 -10.92 -13.15 7.63
CA ASP A 120 -10.46 -14.54 7.59
C ASP A 120 -9.97 -15.06 8.95
N SER A 121 -10.20 -14.33 10.05
CA SER A 121 -9.80 -14.77 11.39
C SER A 121 -10.67 -15.92 11.90
N GLU A 122 -10.04 -16.92 12.50
CA GLU A 122 -10.72 -17.97 13.27
C GLU A 122 -10.38 -17.79 14.74
N ILE A 123 -11.36 -17.37 15.54
CA ILE A 123 -11.15 -17.06 16.96
C ILE A 123 -12.16 -17.83 17.80
N LYS A 124 -11.68 -18.45 18.88
CA LYS A 124 -12.55 -19.07 19.88
C LYS A 124 -12.45 -18.35 21.21
N VAL A 125 -13.58 -18.09 21.84
CA VAL A 125 -13.68 -17.34 23.11
C VAL A 125 -14.43 -18.16 24.14
N PHE A 126 -13.79 -18.40 25.28
CA PHE A 126 -14.36 -19.18 26.37
C PHE A 126 -14.23 -18.42 27.68
N ASN A 127 -15.32 -18.27 28.44
CA ASN A 127 -15.22 -17.75 29.81
C ASN A 127 -15.16 -18.87 30.85
N LYS A 128 -14.64 -18.55 32.04
CA LYS A 128 -14.60 -19.49 33.18
C LYS A 128 -15.81 -19.39 34.12
N GLY A 129 -16.84 -18.63 33.75
CA GLY A 129 -18.07 -18.45 34.56
C GLY A 129 -17.93 -17.49 35.74
N GLY A 130 -16.82 -16.75 35.84
CA GLY A 130 -16.61 -15.69 36.83
C GLY A 130 -17.38 -14.40 36.51
N ARG A 131 -17.33 -13.45 37.46
CA ARG A 131 -17.80 -12.08 37.27
C ARG A 131 -16.61 -11.11 37.35
N PRO A 132 -16.46 -10.17 36.41
CA PRO A 132 -17.29 -9.94 35.22
C PRO A 132 -17.24 -11.10 34.22
N ILE A 133 -18.24 -11.21 33.34
CA ILE A 133 -18.37 -12.35 32.40
C ILE A 133 -17.14 -12.49 31.50
N PHE A 134 -16.56 -11.34 31.15
CA PHE A 134 -15.38 -11.23 30.32
C PHE A 134 -14.09 -11.02 31.13
N GLY A 135 -14.13 -11.20 32.46
CA GLY A 135 -12.97 -11.03 33.34
C GLY A 135 -11.95 -12.17 33.25
N GLU A 136 -12.42 -13.41 33.10
CA GLU A 136 -11.57 -14.59 32.96
C GLU A 136 -11.88 -15.35 31.66
N ILE A 137 -11.17 -14.98 30.60
CA ILE A 137 -11.37 -15.51 29.25
C ILE A 137 -10.15 -16.29 28.75
N SER A 138 -10.41 -17.40 28.07
CA SER A 138 -9.46 -18.05 27.16
C SER A 138 -9.79 -17.68 25.71
N ILE A 139 -8.77 -17.21 24.97
CA ILE A 139 -8.89 -16.89 23.54
C ILE A 139 -7.94 -17.82 22.77
N GLU A 140 -8.48 -18.57 21.81
CA GLU A 140 -7.72 -19.42 20.89
C GLU A 140 -7.77 -18.85 19.47
N GLY A 141 -6.73 -19.12 18.66
CA GLY A 141 -6.64 -18.63 17.28
C GLY A 141 -6.20 -17.16 17.14
N ALA A 142 -5.94 -16.48 18.26
CA ALA A 142 -5.53 -15.08 18.30
C ALA A 142 -4.44 -14.81 19.36
N ASP A 143 -3.26 -15.44 19.22
CA ASP A 143 -2.18 -15.32 20.23
C ASP A 143 -1.73 -13.89 20.52
N TYR A 144 -1.83 -12.99 19.54
CA TYR A 144 -1.54 -11.56 19.70
C TYR A 144 -2.43 -10.88 20.76
N MET A 145 -3.60 -11.45 21.08
CA MET A 145 -4.48 -10.95 22.14
C MET A 145 -3.86 -11.12 23.53
N LYS A 146 -2.90 -12.03 23.74
CA LYS A 146 -2.15 -12.14 25.00
C LYS A 146 -1.31 -10.88 25.24
N THR A 147 -0.64 -10.39 24.21
CA THR A 147 0.11 -9.11 24.27
C THR A 147 -0.83 -7.93 24.45
N PHE A 148 -1.99 -7.93 23.77
CA PHE A 148 -3.02 -6.90 23.96
C PHE A 148 -3.53 -6.83 25.41
N ASP A 149 -3.86 -7.97 26.02
CA ASP A 149 -4.29 -8.05 27.42
C ASP A 149 -3.18 -7.58 28.38
N TYR A 150 -1.93 -7.96 28.11
CA TYR A 150 -0.78 -7.47 28.87
C TYR A 150 -0.64 -5.94 28.79
N ILE A 151 -0.81 -5.36 27.59
CA ILE A 151 -0.81 -3.89 27.39
C ILE A 151 -1.92 -3.25 28.23
N LYS A 152 -3.16 -3.78 28.19
CA LYS A 152 -4.30 -3.24 28.97
C LYS A 152 -4.03 -3.29 30.47
N LYS A 153 -3.45 -4.38 30.98
CA LYS A 153 -3.07 -4.51 32.39
C LYS A 153 -1.97 -3.54 32.78
N LEU A 154 -0.94 -3.42 31.93
CA LEU A 154 0.20 -2.54 32.16
C LEU A 154 -0.21 -1.06 32.13
N SER A 155 -1.06 -0.64 31.19
CA SER A 155 -1.53 0.75 31.09
C SER A 155 -2.43 1.16 32.28
N ASN A 156 -3.16 0.21 32.86
CA ASN A 156 -3.98 0.43 34.05
C ASN A 156 -3.19 0.37 35.36
N TYR A 157 -1.97 -0.15 35.36
CA TYR A 157 -1.15 -0.31 36.57
C TYR A 157 -0.98 0.99 37.37
N PRO A 158 -0.69 2.17 36.77
CA PRO A 158 -0.59 3.43 37.50
C PRO A 158 -1.90 3.89 38.15
N ASN A 159 -3.05 3.33 37.78
CA ASN A 159 -4.35 3.66 38.41
C ASN A 159 -4.70 2.67 39.53
N SER A 160 -3.95 1.59 39.68
CA SER A 160 -4.17 0.55 40.69
C SER A 160 -3.40 0.75 42.00
N ILE A 161 -2.44 1.68 42.00
CA ILE A 161 -1.61 2.01 43.16
C ILE A 161 -2.25 3.15 43.95
N ASP A 162 -2.27 3.02 45.28
CA ASP A 162 -2.51 4.15 46.18
C ASP A 162 -1.19 4.88 46.43
N TYR A 163 -1.15 6.17 46.11
CA TYR A 163 0.09 6.96 46.11
C TYR A 163 0.26 7.82 47.37
N ASP A 164 -0.60 7.69 48.38
CA ASP A 164 -0.56 8.53 49.59
C ASP A 164 -0.40 10.04 49.28
N GLN A 165 -1.07 10.50 48.20
CA GLN A 165 -1.01 11.86 47.65
C GLN A 165 0.32 12.30 46.99
N SER A 166 1.27 11.40 46.75
CA SER A 166 2.52 11.68 46.01
C SER A 166 2.28 11.80 44.50
N ILE A 167 2.07 13.03 44.03
CA ILE A 167 1.94 13.31 42.59
C ILE A 167 3.22 12.92 41.83
N ILE A 168 4.39 13.15 42.45
CA ILE A 168 5.70 12.86 41.84
C ILE A 168 5.85 11.37 41.57
N GLU A 169 5.50 10.52 42.54
CA GLU A 169 5.57 9.08 42.38
C GLU A 169 4.60 8.58 41.31
N LYS A 170 3.38 9.12 41.29
CA LYS A 170 2.40 8.79 40.25
C LYS A 170 2.91 9.13 38.85
N GLU A 171 3.47 10.31 38.65
CA GLU A 171 4.03 10.71 37.36
C GLU A 171 5.24 9.86 36.97
N PHE A 172 6.14 9.55 37.90
CA PHE A 172 7.26 8.64 37.66
C PHE A 172 6.80 7.25 37.21
N ILE A 173 5.81 6.66 37.90
CA ILE A 173 5.28 5.35 37.51
C ILE A 173 4.60 5.39 36.14
N LYS A 174 3.86 6.45 35.82
CA LYS A 174 3.29 6.63 34.47
C LYS A 174 4.37 6.70 33.39
N GLU A 175 5.46 7.41 33.65
CA GLU A 175 6.59 7.54 32.73
C GLU A 175 7.26 6.17 32.50
N VAL A 176 7.54 5.42 33.57
CA VAL A 176 8.09 4.05 33.48
C VAL A 176 7.16 3.11 32.70
N VAL A 177 5.85 3.20 32.93
CA VAL A 177 4.85 2.43 32.18
C VAL A 177 4.83 2.82 30.71
N SER A 178 4.90 4.12 30.41
CA SER A 178 4.99 4.65 29.04
C SER A 178 6.20 4.10 28.28
N GLU A 179 7.39 4.12 28.91
CA GLU A 179 8.60 3.55 28.31
C GLU A 179 8.47 2.05 28.02
N LYS A 180 7.89 1.28 28.96
CA LYS A 180 7.62 -0.14 28.73
C LYS A 180 6.64 -0.37 27.57
N LEU A 181 5.60 0.46 27.46
CA LEU A 181 4.63 0.39 26.36
C LEU A 181 5.29 0.70 25.01
N LYS A 182 6.22 1.66 24.95
CA LYS A 182 7.02 1.94 23.74
C LYS A 182 7.89 0.75 23.33
N VAL A 183 8.55 0.10 24.28
CA VAL A 183 9.34 -1.13 24.03
C VAL A 183 8.46 -2.26 23.50
N ILE A 184 7.26 -2.44 24.06
CA ILE A 184 6.29 -3.41 23.55
C ILE A 184 5.85 -3.05 22.12
N ALA A 185 5.54 -1.78 21.87
CA ALA A 185 5.13 -1.32 20.55
C ALA A 185 6.20 -1.59 19.48
N ASP A 186 7.47 -1.35 19.82
CA ASP A 186 8.60 -1.57 18.93
C ASP A 186 8.89 -3.07 18.67
N SER A 187 8.79 -3.92 19.69
CA SER A 187 9.00 -5.37 19.53
C SER A 187 7.79 -6.12 18.94
N CYS A 188 6.59 -5.54 19.00
CA CYS A 188 5.36 -6.19 18.55
C CYS A 188 5.31 -6.31 17.01
N LYS A 189 4.98 -7.52 16.54
CA LYS A 189 4.80 -7.85 15.11
C LYS A 189 3.38 -7.60 14.59
N HIS A 190 2.41 -7.44 15.49
CA HIS A 190 1.02 -7.24 15.10
C HIS A 190 0.72 -5.73 15.03
N PRO A 191 0.34 -5.18 13.86
CA PRO A 191 0.25 -3.73 13.65
C PRO A 191 -0.71 -3.05 14.64
N LEU A 192 -1.94 -3.54 14.77
CA LEU A 192 -2.91 -2.92 15.68
C LEU A 192 -2.61 -3.11 17.17
N VAL A 193 -1.97 -4.22 17.58
CA VAL A 193 -1.58 -4.41 18.99
C VAL A 193 -0.41 -3.49 19.33
N SER A 194 0.56 -3.37 18.41
CA SER A 194 1.65 -2.40 18.50
C SER A 194 1.12 -0.97 18.62
N LEU A 195 0.18 -0.59 17.74
CA LEU A 195 -0.39 0.76 17.75
C LEU A 195 -1.22 1.01 19.01
N TYR A 196 -1.98 0.02 19.47
CA TYR A 196 -2.74 0.12 20.70
C TYR A 196 -1.83 0.45 21.90
N ALA A 197 -0.62 -0.13 21.99
CA ALA A 197 0.33 0.21 23.04
C ALA A 197 0.74 1.69 23.03
N ILE A 198 1.01 2.26 21.85
CA ILE A 198 1.29 3.69 21.71
C ILE A 198 0.09 4.55 22.13
N TYR A 199 -1.12 4.11 21.80
CA TYR A 199 -2.35 4.81 22.20
C TYR A 199 -2.61 4.82 23.70
N GLN A 200 -1.94 3.95 24.47
CA GLN A 200 -1.97 3.96 25.94
C GLN A 200 -0.96 4.95 26.55
N THR A 201 -0.14 5.62 25.74
CA THR A 201 0.82 6.65 26.19
C THR A 201 0.37 8.06 25.83
N ASP A 202 1.00 9.07 26.41
CA ASP A 202 0.84 10.48 25.99
C ASP A 202 1.77 10.79 24.80
N PHE A 203 1.59 10.05 23.70
CA PHE A 203 2.50 10.11 22.54
C PHE A 203 2.55 11.49 21.87
N GLN A 204 1.48 12.28 21.99
CA GLN A 204 1.47 13.64 21.42
C GLN A 204 2.42 14.57 22.17
N LYS A 205 2.46 14.45 23.50
CA LYS A 205 3.41 15.19 24.33
C LYS A 205 4.82 14.61 24.20
N ASP A 206 4.95 13.29 24.27
CA ASP A 206 6.24 12.58 24.22
C ASP A 206 6.96 12.77 22.87
N TYR A 207 6.23 12.98 21.78
CA TYR A 207 6.81 13.32 20.48
C TYR A 207 7.74 14.53 20.52
N PHE A 208 7.42 15.57 21.30
CA PHE A 208 8.26 16.75 21.42
C PHE A 208 9.55 16.50 22.22
N VAL A 209 9.59 15.40 22.99
CA VAL A 209 10.75 15.00 23.80
C VAL A 209 11.61 13.98 23.05
N ASN A 210 10.98 13.00 22.40
CA ASN A 210 11.65 11.91 21.69
C ASN A 210 11.05 11.69 20.29
N PRO A 211 11.28 12.61 19.33
CA PRO A 211 10.71 12.51 18.00
C PRO A 211 11.24 11.31 17.21
N ILE A 212 12.51 10.93 17.42
CA ILE A 212 13.21 9.85 16.70
C ILE A 212 12.45 8.53 16.85
N PHE A 213 12.02 8.19 18.08
CA PHE A 213 11.25 6.97 18.31
C PHE A 213 9.98 6.90 17.45
N TYR A 214 9.24 8.00 17.34
CA TYR A 214 8.00 8.03 16.56
C TYR A 214 8.26 8.04 15.05
N GLU A 215 9.31 8.70 14.60
CA GLU A 215 9.74 8.65 13.20
C GLU A 215 10.11 7.22 12.78
N ASP A 216 10.90 6.52 13.60
CA ASP A 216 11.27 5.11 13.39
C ASP A 216 10.02 4.21 13.43
N TYR A 217 9.12 4.45 14.39
CA TYR A 217 7.86 3.72 14.50
C TYR A 217 6.96 3.91 13.28
N LEU A 218 6.82 5.15 12.78
CA LEU A 218 6.05 5.48 11.59
C LEU A 218 6.69 4.88 10.32
N SER A 219 8.02 4.84 10.24
CA SER A 219 8.78 4.19 9.17
C SER A 219 8.58 2.67 9.17
N LYS A 220 8.65 2.02 10.34
CA LYS A 220 8.39 0.59 10.51
C LYS A 220 7.03 0.17 9.91
N TRP A 221 6.03 1.02 10.05
CA TRP A 221 4.65 0.76 9.59
C TRP A 221 4.23 1.59 8.36
N GLU A 222 5.19 2.03 7.52
CA GLU A 222 4.91 2.86 6.34
C GLU A 222 3.91 2.22 5.36
N ASN A 223 3.95 0.88 5.25
CA ASN A 223 3.11 0.12 4.33
C ASN A 223 1.73 -0.26 4.91
N GLU A 224 1.49 -0.01 6.20
CA GLU A 224 0.22 -0.32 6.85
C GLU A 224 -0.79 0.80 6.57
N ASN A 225 -1.85 0.49 5.80
CA ASN A 225 -2.80 1.47 5.27
C ASN A 225 -4.18 1.45 5.95
N SER A 226 -4.33 0.73 7.06
CA SER A 226 -5.57 0.73 7.83
C SER A 226 -5.96 2.13 8.32
N SER A 227 -7.27 2.33 8.57
CA SER A 227 -7.81 3.60 9.06
C SER A 227 -7.12 4.06 10.35
N TYR A 228 -6.74 3.12 11.22
CA TYR A 228 -6.06 3.39 12.49
C TYR A 228 -4.70 4.07 12.28
N PHE A 229 -3.86 3.52 11.41
CA PHE A 229 -2.54 4.09 11.12
C PHE A 229 -2.65 5.40 10.34
N ASN A 230 -3.62 5.53 9.44
CA ASN A 230 -3.88 6.79 8.74
C ASN A 230 -4.25 7.91 9.71
N SER A 231 -5.19 7.65 10.63
CA SER A 231 -5.58 8.61 11.66
C SER A 231 -4.44 8.92 12.64
N PHE A 232 -3.62 7.91 13.00
CA PHE A 232 -2.46 8.11 13.87
C PHE A 232 -1.41 9.03 13.23
N ARG A 233 -1.06 8.80 11.96
CA ARG A 233 -0.11 9.63 11.20
C ARG A 233 -0.49 11.09 11.15
N GLN A 234 -1.77 11.39 10.99
CA GLN A 234 -2.30 12.76 10.92
C GLN A 234 -2.15 13.55 12.24
N LYS A 235 -1.83 12.87 13.35
CA LYS A 235 -1.65 13.53 14.66
C LYS A 235 -0.26 14.12 14.86
N PHE A 236 0.69 13.76 14.00
CA PHE A 236 2.03 14.34 14.04
C PHE A 236 2.11 15.51 13.07
N PRO A 237 2.91 16.54 13.38
CA PRO A 237 3.21 17.59 12.40
C PRO A 237 3.69 16.92 11.11
N ASN A 238 3.26 17.46 9.96
CA ASN A 238 3.74 16.99 8.66
C ASN A 238 5.26 17.18 8.59
N ASN A 239 6.02 16.17 9.00
CA ASN A 239 7.37 16.02 8.52
C ASN A 239 7.22 15.66 7.04
N GLU A 240 7.52 16.62 6.17
CA GLU A 240 7.77 16.40 4.73
C GLU A 240 8.88 15.34 4.48
N TYR A 241 9.51 14.83 5.54
CA TYR A 241 10.40 13.68 5.55
C TYR A 241 9.65 12.41 5.94
N GLY A 242 9.17 11.62 4.96
CA GLY A 242 8.89 10.20 5.23
C GLY A 242 7.87 9.44 4.38
N TYR A 243 6.93 10.10 3.68
CA TYR A 243 5.94 9.38 2.83
C TYR A 243 6.02 9.75 1.34
N THR A 244 7.09 10.42 0.92
CA THR A 244 7.35 10.63 -0.50
C THR A 244 8.00 9.41 -1.15
N THR A 245 8.57 8.45 -0.42
CA THR A 245 9.49 7.46 -0.99
C THR A 245 8.85 6.42 -1.92
N ILE A 246 7.54 6.17 -1.83
CA ILE A 246 6.86 5.20 -2.74
C ILE A 246 6.20 5.91 -3.93
N GLY A 247 5.66 7.11 -3.73
CA GLY A 247 5.09 7.94 -4.81
C GLY A 247 6.17 8.60 -5.66
N SER A 248 7.18 9.20 -5.04
CA SER A 248 8.27 9.89 -5.72
C SER A 248 9.17 8.93 -6.49
N LYS A 249 9.42 7.70 -5.98
CA LYS A 249 10.13 6.66 -6.77
C LYS A 249 9.32 6.24 -8.00
N LYS A 250 7.99 6.16 -7.93
CA LYS A 250 7.16 5.88 -9.11
C LYS A 250 7.22 7.03 -10.12
N HIS A 251 7.15 8.28 -9.67
CA HIS A 251 7.27 9.46 -10.53
C HIS A 251 8.68 9.58 -11.14
N LEU A 252 9.73 9.26 -10.38
CA LEU A 252 11.12 9.25 -10.85
C LEU A 252 11.34 8.13 -11.88
N ILE A 253 10.85 6.92 -11.62
CA ILE A 253 10.90 5.80 -12.58
C ILE A 253 10.11 6.14 -13.85
N PHE A 254 8.93 6.76 -13.71
CA PHE A 254 8.14 7.22 -14.85
C PHE A 254 8.88 8.29 -15.66
N LEU A 255 9.48 9.30 -15.01
CA LEU A 255 10.27 10.33 -15.67
C LEU A 255 11.49 9.75 -16.40
N VAL A 256 12.26 8.87 -15.75
CA VAL A 256 13.40 8.19 -16.37
C VAL A 256 12.94 7.35 -17.56
N SER A 257 11.82 6.63 -17.43
CA SER A 257 11.27 5.83 -18.53
C SER A 257 10.79 6.69 -19.72
N ALA A 258 10.18 7.84 -19.45
CA ALA A 258 9.73 8.79 -20.47
C ALA A 258 10.92 9.43 -21.21
N VAL A 259 11.97 9.80 -20.47
CA VAL A 259 13.22 10.34 -21.05
C VAL A 259 13.90 9.28 -21.92
N CYS A 260 14.01 8.03 -21.45
CA CYS A 260 14.54 6.94 -22.26
C CYS A 260 13.70 6.69 -23.53
N PHE A 261 12.37 6.77 -23.44
CA PHE A 261 11.48 6.60 -24.58
C PHE A 261 11.66 7.72 -25.64
N LEU A 262 11.82 8.97 -25.18
CA LEU A 262 12.10 10.12 -26.06
C LEU A 262 13.47 10.02 -26.73
N LEU A 263 14.51 9.58 -25.99
CA LEU A 263 15.85 9.38 -26.55
C LEU A 263 15.87 8.26 -27.60
N VAL A 264 15.20 7.13 -27.35
CA VAL A 264 15.08 6.04 -28.32
C VAL A 264 14.27 6.49 -29.55
N GLY A 265 13.17 7.23 -29.36
CA GLY A 265 12.40 7.83 -30.44
C GLY A 265 13.23 8.79 -31.31
N GLY A 266 14.05 9.65 -30.67
CA GLY A 266 14.95 10.58 -31.36
C GLY A 266 16.07 9.88 -32.15
N LEU A 267 16.61 8.78 -31.62
CA LEU A 267 17.61 7.96 -32.32
C LEU A 267 16.99 7.24 -33.53
N ILE A 268 15.77 6.70 -33.41
CA ILE A 268 15.05 6.08 -34.53
C ILE A 268 14.72 7.13 -35.61
N TYR A 269 14.25 8.32 -35.19
CA TYR A 269 13.96 9.43 -36.10
C TYR A 269 15.20 9.89 -36.88
N SER A 270 16.34 10.02 -36.20
CA SER A 270 17.61 10.41 -36.82
C SER A 270 18.12 9.36 -37.81
N LYS A 271 17.88 8.07 -37.55
CA LYS A 271 18.29 6.97 -38.45
C LYS A 271 17.43 6.89 -39.72
N CYS A 272 16.21 7.40 -39.70
CA CYS A 272 15.32 7.42 -40.87
C CYS A 272 15.65 8.52 -41.89
N LYS A 273 16.43 9.55 -41.52
CA LYS A 273 16.77 10.66 -42.44
C LYS A 273 17.89 10.32 -43.44
N ASN A 274 18.74 9.32 -43.14
CA ASN A 274 19.90 8.95 -43.97
C ASN A 274 19.66 7.79 -44.96
N HIS A 275 18.41 7.48 -45.29
CA HIS A 275 18.08 6.34 -46.16
C HIS A 275 17.93 6.66 -47.66
N ASN A 276 17.99 7.93 -48.08
CA ASN A 276 17.68 8.32 -49.47
C ASN A 276 18.73 7.86 -50.50
N ILE A 277 20.01 7.78 -50.15
CA ILE A 277 21.06 7.36 -51.11
C ILE A 277 21.00 5.86 -51.40
N LYS A 278 20.41 5.06 -50.51
CA LYS A 278 20.24 3.62 -50.74
C LYS A 278 19.24 3.30 -51.87
N GLN A 279 18.43 4.26 -52.32
CA GLN A 279 17.44 4.09 -53.39
C GLN A 279 18.02 4.25 -54.80
N LEU A 280 19.25 4.75 -54.94
CA LEU A 280 19.92 4.87 -56.24
C LEU A 280 20.52 3.54 -56.70
N SER A 281 20.38 3.23 -57.99
CA SER A 281 21.09 2.13 -58.64
C SER A 281 22.60 2.38 -58.68
N ILE A 282 23.41 1.36 -58.96
CA ILE A 282 24.88 1.47 -59.02
C ILE A 282 25.30 2.54 -60.05
N GLN A 283 24.64 2.57 -61.22
CA GLN A 283 24.92 3.53 -62.27
C GLN A 283 24.46 4.94 -61.92
N GLU A 284 23.30 5.08 -61.26
CA GLU A 284 22.81 6.37 -60.77
C GLU A 284 23.71 6.97 -59.69
N ARG A 285 24.31 6.14 -58.82
CA ARG A 285 25.29 6.62 -57.83
C ARG A 285 26.55 7.15 -58.49
N LYS A 286 27.11 6.41 -59.46
CA LYS A 286 28.30 6.85 -60.21
C LYS A 286 28.04 8.19 -60.90
N ILE A 287 26.88 8.35 -61.55
CA ILE A 287 26.47 9.60 -62.19
C ILE A 287 26.27 10.72 -61.15
N PHE A 288 25.67 10.40 -59.99
CA PHE A 288 25.45 11.37 -58.92
C PHE A 288 26.76 11.87 -58.31
N ASP A 289 27.76 11.01 -58.13
CA ASP A 289 29.08 11.40 -57.61
C ASP A 289 29.81 12.34 -58.58
N LEU A 290 29.79 12.05 -59.88
CA LEU A 290 30.35 12.93 -60.91
C LEU A 290 29.60 14.27 -60.97
N LEU A 291 28.29 14.26 -60.75
CA LEU A 291 27.46 15.46 -60.70
C LEU A 291 27.77 16.33 -59.48
N ARG A 292 28.06 15.72 -58.32
CA ARG A 292 28.52 16.42 -57.10
C ARG A 292 29.89 17.06 -57.27
N ASN A 293 30.77 16.42 -58.03
CA ASN A 293 32.07 16.97 -58.39
C ASN A 293 32.01 18.12 -59.41
N GLY A 294 30.81 18.49 -59.87
CA GLY A 294 30.58 19.66 -60.72
C GLY A 294 30.65 19.40 -62.22
N LEU A 295 30.96 18.17 -62.67
CA LEU A 295 31.15 17.83 -64.10
C LEU A 295 29.88 18.04 -64.92
N SER A 296 29.99 18.75 -66.05
CA SER A 296 28.89 18.98 -66.98
C SER A 296 28.31 17.68 -67.54
N ASN A 297 27.07 17.72 -68.04
CA ASN A 297 26.43 16.53 -68.63
C ASN A 297 27.22 15.96 -69.83
N LYS A 298 28.03 16.79 -70.50
CA LYS A 298 28.93 16.36 -71.59
C LYS A 298 30.12 15.58 -71.05
N GLU A 299 30.73 16.04 -69.95
CA GLU A 299 31.84 15.35 -69.29
C GLU A 299 31.39 14.05 -68.63
N ILE A 300 30.21 14.04 -67.99
CA ILE A 300 29.61 12.82 -67.42
C ILE A 300 29.33 11.77 -68.52
N SER A 301 28.86 12.23 -69.69
CA SER A 301 28.61 11.37 -70.86
C SER A 301 29.90 10.70 -71.36
N ALA A 302 31.01 11.46 -71.42
CA ALA A 302 32.32 10.93 -71.77
C ALA A 302 32.87 9.97 -70.71
N GLU A 303 32.80 10.32 -69.42
CA GLU A 303 33.35 9.52 -68.32
C GLU A 303 32.60 8.19 -68.12
N CYS A 304 31.30 8.18 -68.40
CA CYS A 304 30.47 6.99 -68.29
C CYS A 304 30.25 6.25 -69.62
N ASN A 305 30.83 6.73 -70.73
CA ASN A 305 30.65 6.17 -72.08
C ASN A 305 29.16 5.92 -72.44
N ILE A 306 28.29 6.89 -72.16
CA ILE A 306 26.85 6.84 -72.44
C ILE A 306 26.38 8.10 -73.16
N GLU A 307 25.28 8.00 -73.89
CA GLU A 307 24.74 9.14 -74.64
C GLU A 307 24.25 10.27 -73.71
N LEU A 308 24.34 11.51 -74.19
CA LEU A 308 23.94 12.70 -73.43
C LEU A 308 22.45 12.71 -73.04
N THR A 309 21.61 12.11 -73.89
CA THR A 309 20.18 11.90 -73.63
C THR A 309 19.96 10.94 -72.46
N THR A 310 20.73 9.85 -72.40
CA THR A 310 20.72 8.87 -71.30
C THR A 310 21.18 9.48 -69.98
N VAL A 311 22.21 10.33 -70.00
CA VAL A 311 22.66 11.08 -68.81
C VAL A 311 21.53 11.96 -68.26
N LYS A 312 20.82 12.69 -69.12
CA LYS A 312 19.68 13.54 -68.69
C LYS A 312 18.56 12.72 -68.04
N SER A 313 18.26 11.54 -68.60
CA SER A 313 17.26 10.62 -68.05
C SER A 313 17.66 10.08 -66.67
N HIS A 314 18.93 9.71 -66.48
CA HIS A 314 19.45 9.30 -65.18
C HIS A 314 19.43 10.45 -64.17
N ILE A 315 19.82 11.65 -64.55
CA ILE A 315 19.76 12.84 -63.67
C ILE A 315 18.32 13.14 -63.25
N SER A 316 17.37 13.07 -64.18
CA SER A 316 15.94 13.25 -63.86
C SER A 316 15.43 12.19 -62.87
N SER A 317 15.86 10.94 -63.03
CA SER A 317 15.52 9.84 -62.12
C SER A 317 16.13 10.03 -60.73
N ILE A 318 17.39 10.48 -60.67
CA ILE A 318 18.09 10.82 -59.42
C ILE A 318 17.39 11.97 -58.69
N TYR A 319 17.03 13.04 -59.40
CA TYR A 319 16.31 14.18 -58.82
C TYR A 319 14.95 13.78 -58.27
N SER A 320 14.22 12.92 -58.99
CA SER A 320 12.96 12.36 -58.53
C SER A 320 13.12 11.50 -57.27
N LYS A 321 14.10 10.57 -57.27
CA LYS A 321 14.35 9.65 -56.15
C LYS A 321 14.85 10.37 -54.89
N LEU A 322 15.75 11.34 -55.05
CA LEU A 322 16.34 12.10 -53.93
C LEU A 322 15.52 13.36 -53.56
N LYS A 323 14.44 13.65 -54.28
CA LYS A 323 13.58 14.84 -54.12
C LYS A 323 14.35 16.16 -54.22
N ILE A 324 15.30 16.23 -55.15
CA ILE A 324 16.15 17.39 -55.43
C ILE A 324 15.56 18.16 -56.61
N LYS A 325 15.56 19.49 -56.56
CA LYS A 325 14.95 20.35 -57.58
C LYS A 325 15.97 21.03 -58.50
N SER A 326 17.24 21.07 -58.10
CA SER A 326 18.28 21.76 -58.88
C SER A 326 19.63 21.09 -58.82
N ARG A 327 20.47 21.37 -59.82
CA ARG A 327 21.85 20.90 -59.88
C ARG A 327 22.69 21.41 -58.71
N LYS A 328 22.46 22.66 -58.29
CA LYS A 328 23.15 23.25 -57.12
C LYS A 328 22.80 22.49 -55.84
N GLU A 329 21.52 22.18 -55.65
CA GLU A 329 21.05 21.37 -54.51
C GLU A 329 21.59 19.93 -54.55
N ALA A 330 21.84 19.38 -55.74
CA ALA A 330 22.51 18.08 -55.88
C ALA A 330 23.99 18.12 -55.50
N MET A 331 24.70 19.21 -55.82
CA MET A 331 26.10 19.41 -55.41
C MET A 331 26.24 19.59 -53.90
N ASP A 332 25.32 20.34 -53.29
CA ASP A 332 25.28 20.61 -51.84
C ASP A 332 24.65 19.48 -51.01
N PHE A 333 24.26 18.36 -51.65
CA PHE A 333 23.60 17.24 -51.00
C PHE A 333 24.54 16.55 -50.01
N LYS A 334 24.15 16.54 -48.71
CA LYS A 334 24.90 15.88 -47.64
C LYS A 334 24.60 14.38 -47.61
N VAL A 335 25.65 13.57 -47.73
CA VAL A 335 25.63 12.10 -47.65
C VAL A 335 25.67 11.61 -46.21
#